data_AF-A0A0N1IQE5-F1
#
_entry.id   AF-A0A0N1IQE5-F1
#
_cell.length_a   1.000
_cell.length_b   1.000
_cell.length_c   1.000
_cell.angle_alpha   90.00
_cell.angle_beta   90.00
_cell.angle_gamma   90.00
#
_symmetry.space_group_name_H-M   'P 1'
#
loop_
_entity.id
_entity.type
_entity.pdbx_description
1 polymer ?
#
loop_
_entity_poly.entity_id
_entity_poly.type
_entity_poly.pdbx_seq_one_letter_code
_entity_poly.pdbx_strand_id
1 'polypeptide(L)'
;MKFILVILLNILFHVNCTYVISVYGDVHKDTKFFTKTYPWLIDNIGGEVVVDYYLLGSGRYTVPQMCALNELRLNTFLQAQFLKCEAEGNSNDVCICDTGLDTERLRHCIITKGSLASFAASKYHQMGIDASPVVEIGPRNTIFEVEDNWYLKKICTIFGDNQPRGCIKPFACNYTDTEYDMTWSNHIDCTKCHHYDSPLVTTTTSTSAGTIYT
;
A
#
# COMPACT_ATOMS: atom_id res chain seq x y z
N MET A 1 28.96 38.45 13.71
CA MET A 1 29.31 37.47 12.64
C MET A 1 29.44 36.02 13.13
N LYS A 2 30.01 35.72 14.30
CA LYS A 2 30.15 34.33 14.80
C LYS A 2 28.81 33.60 15.05
N PHE A 3 27.78 34.29 15.55
CA PHE A 3 26.46 33.68 15.84
C PHE A 3 25.70 33.23 14.58
N ILE A 4 25.78 33.99 13.48
CA ILE A 4 25.14 33.64 12.21
C ILE A 4 25.77 32.37 11.61
N LEU A 5 27.08 32.17 11.81
CA LEU A 5 27.79 30.97 11.35
C LEU A 5 27.36 29.72 12.14
N VAL A 6 27.10 29.84 13.45
CA VAL A 6 26.63 28.73 14.30
C VAL A 6 25.19 28.32 13.95
N ILE A 7 24.34 29.28 13.61
CA ILE A 7 22.96 29.01 13.17
C ILE A 7 22.96 28.34 11.78
N LEU A 8 23.77 28.84 10.84
CA LEU A 8 23.93 28.20 9.51
C LEU A 8 24.52 26.79 9.61
N LEU A 9 25.46 26.53 10.53
CA LEU A 9 25.97 25.18 10.78
C LEU A 9 24.88 24.23 11.29
N ASN A 10 24.02 24.68 12.21
CA ASN A 10 22.93 23.84 12.75
C ASN A 10 21.85 23.52 11.73
N ILE A 11 21.61 24.40 10.75
CA ILE A 11 20.63 24.15 9.68
C ILE A 11 21.15 23.11 8.66
N LEU A 12 22.47 23.01 8.47
CA LEU A 12 23.09 22.04 7.56
C LEU A 12 23.10 20.59 8.07
N PHE A 13 22.89 20.35 9.38
CA PHE A 13 22.93 19.00 9.96
C PHE A 13 21.58 18.27 10.04
N HIS A 14 20.52 18.84 9.48
CA HIS A 14 19.21 18.17 9.35
C HIS A 14 18.80 17.98 7.90
N VAL A 15 19.73 17.50 7.08
CA VAL A 15 19.34 16.73 5.90
C VAL A 15 18.82 15.39 6.43
N ASN A 16 17.53 15.33 6.76
CA ASN A 16 16.87 14.06 7.03
C ASN A 16 16.96 13.25 5.73
N CYS A 17 17.93 12.32 5.66
CA CYS A 17 18.01 11.35 4.59
C CYS A 17 16.76 10.46 4.67
N THR A 18 15.73 10.79 3.90
CA THR A 18 14.59 9.91 3.71
C THR A 18 15.07 8.69 2.92
N TYR A 19 14.89 7.50 3.49
CA TYR A 19 15.22 6.25 2.81
C TYR A 19 14.20 5.99 1.72
N VAL A 20 14.59 6.04 0.45
CA VAL A 20 13.68 5.78 -0.66
C VAL A 20 13.96 4.42 -1.26
N ILE A 21 12.93 3.57 -1.32
CA ILE A 21 12.93 2.33 -2.10
C ILE A 21 11.87 2.43 -3.19
N SER A 22 12.06 1.70 -4.28
CA SER A 22 11.10 1.62 -5.37
C SER A 22 10.61 0.18 -5.53
N VAL A 23 9.30 -0.01 -5.67
CA VAL A 23 8.68 -1.33 -5.86
C VAL A 23 8.02 -1.39 -7.22
N TYR A 24 8.42 -2.39 -8.00
CA TYR A 24 7.88 -2.71 -9.32
C TYR A 24 7.18 -4.06 -9.24
N GLY A 25 5.99 -4.18 -9.81
CA GLY A 25 5.26 -5.44 -9.81
C GLY A 25 3.80 -5.28 -10.22
N ASP A 26 3.15 -6.38 -10.49
CA ASP A 26 1.72 -6.45 -10.78
C ASP A 26 0.99 -7.04 -9.58
N VAL A 27 0.11 -6.27 -8.95
CA VAL A 27 -0.56 -6.65 -7.70
C VAL A 27 -1.36 -7.96 -7.84
N HIS A 28 -1.97 -8.18 -9.01
CA HIS A 28 -2.82 -9.34 -9.25
C HIS A 28 -2.05 -10.55 -9.80
N LYS A 29 -0.83 -10.36 -10.32
CA LYS A 29 0.06 -11.44 -10.76
C LYS A 29 1.02 -11.86 -9.64
N ASP A 30 1.64 -10.89 -8.96
CA ASP A 30 2.65 -11.07 -7.93
C ASP A 30 2.01 -11.23 -6.53
N THR A 31 0.89 -11.97 -6.47
CA THR A 31 0.01 -12.04 -5.29
C THR A 31 0.72 -12.52 -4.04
N LYS A 32 1.57 -13.55 -4.15
CA LYS A 32 2.34 -14.07 -3.00
C LYS A 32 3.19 -12.96 -2.35
N PHE A 33 3.83 -12.13 -3.16
CA PHE A 33 4.65 -11.04 -2.66
C PHE A 33 3.79 -9.99 -1.97
N PHE A 34 2.76 -9.48 -2.63
CA PHE A 34 1.93 -8.41 -2.07
C PHE A 34 1.04 -8.83 -0.89
N THR A 35 0.66 -10.10 -0.80
CA THR A 35 -0.14 -10.60 0.33
C THR A 35 0.70 -10.97 1.56
N LYS A 36 1.94 -11.44 1.38
CA LYS A 36 2.78 -11.98 2.46
C LYS A 36 4.10 -11.25 2.62
N THR A 37 4.94 -11.33 1.60
CA THR A 37 6.34 -10.88 1.68
C THR A 37 6.46 -9.38 1.91
N TYR A 38 5.67 -8.58 1.18
CA TYR A 38 5.76 -7.13 1.20
C TYR A 38 5.23 -6.50 2.49
N PRO A 39 4.05 -6.89 3.02
CA PRO A 39 3.63 -6.46 4.35
C PRO A 39 4.65 -6.81 5.43
N TRP A 40 5.13 -8.07 5.45
CA TRP A 40 6.17 -8.51 6.38
C TRP A 40 7.44 -7.65 6.26
N LEU A 41 7.85 -7.31 5.03
CA LEU A 41 9.01 -6.46 4.79
C LEU A 41 8.84 -5.07 5.42
N ILE A 42 7.68 -4.43 5.21
CA ILE A 42 7.39 -3.12 5.76
C ILE A 42 7.32 -3.15 7.30
N ASP A 43 6.72 -4.21 7.87
CA ASP A 43 6.68 -4.42 9.31
C ASP A 43 8.09 -4.51 9.93
N ASN A 44 9.03 -5.13 9.21
CA ASN A 44 10.39 -5.32 9.71
C ASN A 44 11.33 -4.15 9.44
N ILE A 45 11.17 -3.42 8.33
CA ILE A 45 11.99 -2.24 8.01
C ILE A 45 11.53 -1.03 8.83
N GLY A 46 10.22 -0.89 9.01
CA GLY A 46 9.58 0.26 9.65
C GLY A 46 9.21 1.39 8.69
N GLY A 47 8.28 2.26 9.10
CA GLY A 47 7.72 3.36 8.29
C GLY A 47 8.64 4.57 8.06
N GLU A 48 9.94 4.45 8.31
CA GLU A 48 10.93 5.50 8.02
C GLU A 48 11.36 5.49 6.54
N VAL A 49 11.05 4.41 5.83
CA VAL A 49 11.22 4.34 4.37
C VAL A 49 10.04 4.99 3.68
N VAL A 50 10.34 5.73 2.62
CA VAL A 50 9.36 6.16 1.62
C VAL A 50 9.45 5.21 0.44
N VAL A 51 8.30 4.77 -0.04
CA VAL A 51 8.22 3.84 -1.16
C VAL A 51 7.63 4.53 -2.37
N ASP A 52 8.39 4.54 -3.46
CA ASP A 52 7.85 4.85 -4.78
C ASP A 52 7.35 3.55 -5.43
N TYR A 53 6.17 3.59 -6.05
CA TYR A 53 5.56 2.41 -6.66
C TYR A 53 5.43 2.58 -8.16
N TYR A 54 5.75 1.52 -8.89
CA TYR A 54 5.66 1.42 -10.34
C TYR A 54 4.92 0.13 -10.69
N LEU A 55 3.59 0.17 -10.58
CA LEU A 55 2.76 -1.00 -10.76
C LEU A 55 2.67 -1.36 -12.25
N LEU A 56 2.92 -2.62 -12.54
CA LEU A 56 2.87 -3.22 -13.87
C LEU A 56 1.50 -3.87 -13.99
N GLY A 57 0.73 -3.57 -15.03
CA GLY A 57 -0.63 -4.08 -15.13
C GLY A 57 -1.38 -3.35 -16.23
N SER A 58 -2.70 -3.56 -16.28
CA SER A 58 -3.54 -2.76 -17.19
C SER A 58 -3.74 -1.36 -16.61
N GLY A 59 -3.80 -0.34 -17.48
CA GLY A 59 -4.05 1.04 -17.05
C GLY A 59 -5.33 1.23 -16.23
N ARG A 60 -6.30 0.32 -16.35
CA ARG A 60 -7.53 0.29 -15.55
C ARG A 60 -7.28 0.07 -14.05
N TYR A 61 -6.25 -0.69 -13.69
CA TYR A 61 -5.93 -1.01 -12.29
C TYR A 61 -4.69 -0.26 -11.81
N THR A 62 -3.68 -0.13 -12.67
CA THR A 62 -2.42 0.56 -12.36
C THR A 62 -2.62 2.02 -11.95
N VAL A 63 -3.42 2.79 -12.70
CA VAL A 63 -3.59 4.22 -12.40
C VAL A 63 -4.30 4.43 -11.06
N PRO A 64 -5.45 3.79 -10.76
CA PRO A 64 -6.06 3.86 -9.43
C PRO A 64 -5.14 3.42 -8.29
N GLN A 65 -4.44 2.30 -8.44
CA GLN A 65 -3.52 1.79 -7.42
C GLN A 65 -2.40 2.79 -7.13
N MET A 66 -1.72 3.29 -8.16
CA MET A 66 -0.64 4.27 -8.00
C MET A 66 -1.14 5.59 -7.40
N CYS A 67 -2.36 6.03 -7.75
CA CYS A 67 -2.97 7.21 -7.14
C CYS A 67 -3.29 7.00 -5.65
N ALA A 68 -3.88 5.86 -5.28
CA ALA A 68 -4.15 5.52 -3.88
C ALA A 68 -2.85 5.51 -3.05
N LEU A 69 -1.80 4.88 -3.59
CA LEU A 69 -0.49 4.83 -2.95
C LEU A 69 0.15 6.21 -2.81
N ASN A 70 -0.04 7.10 -3.77
CA ASN A 70 0.47 8.47 -3.69
C ASN A 70 -0.23 9.29 -2.59
N GLU A 71 -1.54 9.13 -2.41
CA GLU A 71 -2.26 9.78 -1.31
C GLU A 71 -1.82 9.21 0.06
N LEU A 72 -1.39 7.95 0.10
CA LEU A 72 -0.83 7.29 1.29
C LEU A 72 0.70 7.46 1.44
N ARG A 73 1.36 8.32 0.66
CA ARG A 73 2.84 8.39 0.56
C ARG A 73 3.59 8.55 1.89
N LEU A 74 2.96 9.14 2.90
CA LEU A 74 3.56 9.35 4.23
C LEU A 74 3.27 8.21 5.22
N ASN A 75 2.56 7.17 4.79
CA ASN A 75 2.21 6.02 5.61
C ASN A 75 2.40 4.71 4.84
N THR A 76 3.62 4.21 4.87
CA THR A 76 4.01 2.97 4.17
C THR A 76 3.30 1.73 4.70
N PHE A 77 2.87 1.72 5.96
CA PHE A 77 2.04 0.64 6.49
C PHE A 77 0.68 0.58 5.80
N LEU A 78 -0.01 1.73 5.66
CA LEU A 78 -1.27 1.79 4.92
C LEU A 78 -1.09 1.49 3.44
N GLN A 79 0.02 1.91 2.83
CA GLN A 79 0.34 1.54 1.45
C GLN A 79 0.46 0.01 1.29
N ALA A 80 1.15 -0.67 2.21
CA ALA A 80 1.28 -2.12 2.21
C ALA A 80 -0.06 -2.83 2.48
N GLN A 81 -0.88 -2.31 3.40
CA GLN A 81 -2.20 -2.85 3.69
C GLN A 81 -3.15 -2.73 2.50
N PHE A 82 -3.14 -1.58 1.81
CA PHE A 82 -3.89 -1.37 0.59
C PHE A 82 -3.54 -2.41 -0.48
N LEU A 83 -2.24 -2.59 -0.74
CA LEU A 83 -1.75 -3.56 -1.73
C LEU A 83 -2.07 -5.00 -1.35
N LYS A 84 -1.96 -5.34 -0.06
CA LYS A 84 -2.37 -6.64 0.45
C LYS A 84 -3.84 -6.91 0.18
N CYS A 85 -4.71 -5.95 0.51
CA CYS A 85 -6.15 -6.06 0.30
C CYS A 85 -6.49 -6.31 -1.19
N GLU A 86 -5.87 -5.57 -2.10
CA GLU A 86 -6.05 -5.73 -3.56
C GLU A 86 -5.51 -7.10 -4.04
N ALA A 87 -4.37 -7.53 -3.52
CA ALA A 87 -3.76 -8.81 -3.89
C ALA A 87 -4.51 -10.03 -3.34
N GLU A 88 -5.27 -9.85 -2.25
CA GLU A 88 -6.22 -10.84 -1.72
C GLU A 88 -7.49 -10.96 -2.57
N GLY A 89 -7.68 -10.07 -3.55
CA GLY A 89 -8.80 -10.10 -4.50
C GLY A 89 -10.03 -9.33 -4.03
N ASN A 90 -9.90 -8.50 -2.98
CA ASN A 90 -10.98 -7.61 -2.55
C ASN A 90 -11.23 -6.52 -3.60
N SER A 91 -12.42 -5.91 -3.56
CA SER A 91 -12.73 -4.80 -4.46
C SER A 91 -11.97 -3.53 -4.05
N ASN A 92 -11.71 -2.68 -5.04
CA ASN A 92 -10.99 -1.43 -4.83
C ASN A 92 -11.68 -0.52 -3.81
N ASP A 93 -13.02 -0.46 -3.82
CA ASP A 93 -13.79 0.33 -2.86
C ASP A 93 -13.59 -0.15 -1.41
N VAL A 94 -13.51 -1.48 -1.19
CA VAL A 94 -13.24 -2.06 0.14
C VAL A 94 -11.83 -1.66 0.60
N CYS A 95 -10.84 -1.84 -0.27
CA CYS A 95 -9.45 -1.53 0.06
C CYS A 95 -9.21 -0.02 0.29
N ILE A 96 -9.93 0.85 -0.43
CA ILE A 96 -9.92 2.29 -0.19
C ILE A 96 -10.53 2.61 1.18
N CYS A 97 -11.68 2.03 1.51
CA CYS A 97 -12.35 2.26 2.79
C CYS A 97 -11.46 1.87 3.98
N ASP A 98 -10.78 0.73 3.92
CA ASP A 98 -9.92 0.23 5.00
C ASP A 98 -8.72 1.14 5.29
N THR A 99 -8.32 1.95 4.31
CA THR A 99 -7.17 2.88 4.44
C THR A 99 -7.57 4.28 4.90
N GLY A 100 -8.86 4.61 4.89
CA GLY A 100 -9.35 5.96 5.20
C GLY A 100 -8.98 7.01 4.15
N LEU A 101 -8.78 6.60 2.89
CA LEU A 101 -8.40 7.49 1.79
C LEU A 101 -9.46 8.55 1.48
N ASP A 102 -9.00 9.77 1.18
CA ASP A 102 -9.85 10.84 0.64
C ASP A 102 -10.22 10.53 -0.81
N THR A 103 -11.47 10.14 -1.02
CA THR A 103 -11.99 9.69 -2.32
C THR A 103 -12.04 10.79 -3.36
N GLU A 104 -12.19 12.07 -2.96
CA GLU A 104 -12.20 13.19 -3.90
C GLU A 104 -10.80 13.44 -4.48
N ARG A 105 -9.77 13.41 -3.63
CA ARG A 105 -8.37 13.54 -4.07
C ARG A 105 -7.96 12.36 -4.95
N LEU A 106 -8.35 11.15 -4.56
CA LEU A 106 -8.11 9.95 -5.35
C LEU A 106 -8.75 10.07 -6.74
N ARG A 107 -10.02 10.48 -6.82
CA ARG A 107 -10.73 10.69 -8.07
C ARG A 107 -10.03 11.73 -8.95
N HIS A 108 -9.62 12.85 -8.36
CA HIS A 108 -8.88 13.89 -9.07
C HIS A 108 -7.55 13.37 -9.63
N CYS A 109 -6.81 12.58 -8.85
CA CYS A 109 -5.58 11.94 -9.31
C CYS A 109 -5.85 11.01 -10.51
N ILE A 110 -6.85 10.13 -10.42
CA ILE A 110 -7.17 9.17 -11.50
C ILE A 110 -7.48 9.88 -12.82
N ILE A 111 -8.25 10.97 -12.76
CA ILE A 111 -8.62 11.76 -13.95
C ILE A 111 -7.40 12.49 -14.54
N THR A 112 -6.51 13.03 -13.71
CA THR A 112 -5.41 13.89 -14.15
C THR A 112 -4.10 13.14 -14.43
N LYS A 113 -3.98 11.90 -13.97
CA LYS A 113 -2.72 11.12 -13.99
C LYS A 113 -2.82 9.84 -14.84
N GLY A 114 -3.57 9.89 -15.95
CA GLY A 114 -3.70 8.75 -16.88
C GLY A 114 -2.39 8.23 -17.46
N SER A 115 -1.31 9.03 -17.46
CA SER A 115 0.02 8.63 -17.95
C SER A 115 0.82 7.76 -16.97
N LEU A 116 0.35 7.54 -15.74
CA LEU A 116 1.09 6.79 -14.71
C LEU A 116 1.42 5.36 -15.16
N ALA A 117 0.48 4.68 -15.82
CA ALA A 117 0.71 3.32 -16.31
C ALA A 117 1.85 3.25 -17.34
N SER A 118 1.84 4.14 -18.33
CA SER A 118 2.92 4.21 -19.33
C SER A 118 4.26 4.62 -18.72
N PHE A 119 4.23 5.51 -17.72
CA PHE A 119 5.42 5.92 -16.98
C PHE A 119 6.03 4.76 -16.19
N ALA A 120 5.21 4.00 -15.45
CA ALA A 120 5.64 2.81 -14.71
C ALA A 120 6.21 1.74 -15.64
N ALA A 121 5.53 1.46 -16.75
CA ALA A 121 6.01 0.53 -17.77
C ALA A 121 7.35 0.97 -18.38
N SER A 122 7.52 2.27 -18.68
CA SER A 122 8.78 2.80 -19.20
C SER A 122 9.92 2.68 -18.19
N LYS A 123 9.67 2.97 -16.91
CA LYS A 123 10.65 2.83 -15.85
C LYS A 123 11.11 1.39 -15.66
N TYR A 124 10.16 0.46 -15.61
CA TYR A 124 10.48 -0.97 -15.53
C TYR A 124 11.26 -1.45 -16.76
N HIS A 125 10.87 -1.03 -17.97
CA HIS A 125 11.60 -1.38 -19.18
C HIS A 125 13.06 -0.88 -19.16
N GLN A 126 13.31 0.31 -18.62
CA GLN A 126 14.66 0.87 -18.47
C GLN A 126 15.56 0.05 -17.53
N MET A 127 14.99 -0.72 -16.61
CA MET A 127 15.76 -1.59 -15.73
C MET A 127 16.37 -2.78 -16.47
N GLY A 128 15.78 -3.20 -17.59
CA GLY A 128 16.24 -4.36 -18.37
C GLY A 128 16.13 -5.69 -17.63
N ILE A 129 15.21 -5.78 -16.66
CA ILE A 129 14.94 -6.98 -15.87
C ILE A 129 13.64 -7.61 -16.37
N ASP A 130 13.65 -8.93 -16.61
CA ASP A 130 12.48 -9.70 -17.02
C ASP A 130 11.94 -10.55 -15.86
N ALA A 131 11.71 -9.90 -14.71
CA ALA A 131 11.23 -10.54 -13.50
C ALA A 131 10.35 -9.57 -12.69
N SER A 132 9.27 -10.07 -12.11
CA SER A 132 8.39 -9.33 -11.19
C SER A 132 8.08 -10.18 -9.96
N PRO A 133 7.99 -9.60 -8.76
CA PRO A 133 8.22 -8.19 -8.43
C PRO A 133 9.71 -7.85 -8.24
N VAL A 134 10.04 -6.57 -8.29
CA VAL A 134 11.39 -6.03 -8.08
C VAL A 134 11.39 -4.93 -7.03
N VAL A 135 12.34 -4.98 -6.10
CA VAL A 135 12.63 -3.88 -5.17
C VAL A 135 13.95 -3.23 -5.59
N GLU A 136 13.91 -1.94 -5.89
CA GLU A 136 15.07 -1.12 -6.23
C GLU A 136 15.44 -0.19 -5.06
N ILE A 137 16.74 -0.07 -4.79
CA ILE A 137 17.29 0.76 -3.72
C ILE A 137 18.45 1.57 -4.29
N GLY A 138 18.20 2.87 -4.49
CA GLY A 138 19.14 3.75 -5.17
C GLY A 138 19.36 3.34 -6.64
N PRO A 139 20.35 3.95 -7.33
CA PRO A 139 20.42 3.93 -8.79
C PRO A 139 20.90 2.61 -9.43
N ARG A 140 21.22 1.57 -8.65
CA ARG A 140 21.88 0.35 -9.17
C ARG A 140 21.60 -0.96 -8.42
N ASN A 141 20.86 -0.92 -7.33
CA ASN A 141 20.63 -2.13 -6.54
C ASN A 141 19.19 -2.59 -6.72
N THR A 142 19.02 -3.76 -7.32
CA THR A 142 17.72 -4.39 -7.54
C THR A 142 17.68 -5.76 -6.85
N ILE A 143 16.56 -6.10 -6.25
CA ILE A 143 16.31 -7.36 -5.57
C ILE A 143 15.04 -7.96 -6.17
N PHE A 144 15.17 -9.15 -6.73
CA PHE A 144 14.09 -9.90 -7.38
C PHE A 144 14.42 -11.39 -7.33
N GLU A 145 13.42 -12.25 -7.47
CA GLU A 145 13.56 -13.73 -7.51
C GLU A 145 14.35 -14.33 -6.34
N VAL A 146 14.19 -13.76 -5.15
CA VAL A 146 14.76 -14.29 -3.91
C VAL A 146 13.66 -14.76 -2.97
N GLU A 147 14.01 -15.63 -2.03
CA GLU A 147 13.11 -16.00 -0.93
C GLU A 147 12.82 -14.80 -0.03
N ASP A 148 11.67 -14.82 0.63
CA ASP A 148 11.13 -13.74 1.47
C ASP A 148 12.18 -13.18 2.45
N ASN A 149 12.88 -14.04 3.18
CA ASN A 149 13.89 -13.66 4.16
C ASN A 149 15.10 -12.93 3.53
N TRP A 150 15.39 -13.18 2.26
CA TRP A 150 16.49 -12.55 1.56
C TRP A 150 16.19 -11.13 1.10
N TYR A 151 14.92 -10.74 0.94
CA TYR A 151 14.56 -9.35 0.63
C TYR A 151 15.04 -8.42 1.75
N LEU A 152 14.62 -8.66 2.99
CA LEU A 152 14.99 -7.84 4.14
C LEU A 152 16.51 -7.80 4.32
N LYS A 153 17.17 -8.96 4.27
CA LYS A 153 18.63 -9.05 4.43
C LYS A 153 19.37 -8.23 3.37
N LYS A 154 18.96 -8.33 2.10
CA LYS A 154 19.58 -7.57 1.00
C LYS A 154 19.29 -6.07 1.13
N ILE A 155 18.06 -5.68 1.46
CA ILE A 155 17.68 -4.29 1.68
C ILE A 155 18.55 -3.65 2.76
N CYS A 156 18.61 -4.27 3.94
CA CYS A 156 19.43 -3.77 5.05
C CYS A 156 20.92 -3.72 4.71
N THR A 157 21.43 -4.69 3.93
CA THR A 157 22.83 -4.71 3.49
C THR A 157 23.14 -3.55 2.55
N ILE A 158 22.25 -3.24 1.60
CA ILE A 158 22.46 -2.17 0.61
C ILE A 158 22.47 -0.79 1.28
N PHE A 159 21.67 -0.58 2.32
CA PHE A 159 21.67 0.66 3.08
C PHE A 159 22.99 0.92 3.85
N GLY A 160 23.83 -0.10 4.06
CA GLY A 160 25.17 0.07 4.61
C GLY A 160 25.16 0.64 6.02
N ASP A 161 25.78 1.79 6.25
CA ASP A 161 25.79 2.44 7.58
C ASP A 161 24.55 3.32 7.84
N ASN A 162 23.78 3.62 6.78
CA ASN A 162 22.57 4.44 6.84
C ASN A 162 21.35 3.53 6.74
N GLN A 163 21.15 2.63 7.72
CA GLN A 163 20.03 1.69 7.67
C GLN A 163 18.79 2.26 8.36
N PRO A 164 17.58 1.92 7.88
CA PRO A 164 16.35 2.11 8.64
C PRO A 164 16.46 1.45 10.03
N ARG A 165 15.76 1.99 11.03
CA ARG A 165 15.86 1.44 12.40
C ARG A 165 15.57 -0.05 12.49
N GLY A 166 14.61 -0.55 11.70
CA GLY A 166 14.26 -1.97 11.64
C GLY A 166 15.39 -2.88 11.16
N CYS A 167 16.38 -2.34 10.43
CA CYS A 167 17.57 -3.07 10.00
C CYS A 167 18.69 -3.10 11.07
N ILE A 168 18.83 -2.04 11.88
CA ILE A 168 19.84 -1.95 12.96
C ILE A 168 19.44 -2.82 14.15
N LYS A 169 18.15 -2.84 14.46
CA LYS A 169 17.54 -3.75 15.42
C LYS A 169 16.53 -4.60 14.67
N PRO A 170 16.93 -5.67 13.97
CA PRO A 170 15.96 -6.67 13.53
C PRO A 170 15.18 -7.06 14.78
N PHE A 171 13.87 -6.87 14.78
CA PHE A 171 13.09 -6.90 16.01
C PHE A 171 13.42 -8.15 16.83
N ALA A 172 13.76 -7.90 18.09
CA ALA A 172 13.74 -8.87 19.18
C ALA A 172 12.30 -9.33 19.51
N CYS A 173 11.44 -9.49 18.50
CA CYS A 173 10.16 -10.17 18.62
C CYS A 173 10.40 -11.63 18.30
N ASN A 174 10.88 -12.34 19.31
CA ASN A 174 11.01 -13.79 19.34
C ASN A 174 9.60 -14.42 19.44
N TYR A 175 8.78 -14.22 18.41
CA TYR A 175 7.45 -14.85 18.26
C TYR A 175 7.39 -15.55 16.90
N THR A 176 8.17 -16.61 16.79
CA THR A 176 7.68 -17.83 16.14
C THR A 176 6.48 -18.34 16.96
N ASP A 177 5.37 -18.63 16.28
CA ASP A 177 4.23 -19.44 16.77
C ASP A 177 3.22 -18.82 17.77
N THR A 178 2.78 -17.58 17.55
CA THR A 178 1.41 -17.21 17.96
C THR A 178 0.70 -16.52 16.81
N GLU A 179 -0.37 -17.17 16.35
CA GLU A 179 -1.52 -16.61 15.65
C GLU A 179 -1.65 -15.11 15.97
N TYR A 180 -1.46 -14.26 14.96
CA TYR A 180 -1.71 -12.83 15.09
C TYR A 180 -3.21 -12.66 15.35
N ASP A 181 -3.58 -12.53 16.62
CA ASP A 181 -4.87 -12.00 17.03
C ASP A 181 -4.89 -10.51 16.62
N MET A 182 -5.45 -10.24 15.44
CA MET A 182 -5.66 -8.88 14.89
C MET A 182 -6.80 -8.14 15.62
N THR A 183 -6.87 -8.21 16.95
CA THR A 183 -7.78 -7.36 17.72
C THR A 183 -7.12 -6.02 18.04
N TRP A 184 -6.87 -5.21 17.00
CA TRP A 184 -6.78 -3.76 17.22
C TRP A 184 -8.18 -3.17 17.14
N SER A 185 -8.89 -3.17 18.29
CA SER A 185 -10.04 -2.29 18.46
C SER A 185 -9.54 -0.86 18.49
N ASN A 186 -10.01 -0.05 17.53
CA ASN A 186 -10.49 1.32 17.76
C ASN A 186 -11.32 1.78 16.55
N HIS A 187 -12.61 1.44 16.65
CA HIS A 187 -13.76 2.04 15.95
C HIS A 187 -13.66 2.21 14.42
N ILE A 188 -14.02 1.13 13.72
CA ILE A 188 -14.65 1.24 12.41
C ILE A 188 -16.04 1.85 12.62
N ASP A 189 -16.27 3.02 12.01
CA ASP A 189 -17.62 3.50 11.71
C ASP A 189 -17.77 3.57 10.18
N CYS A 190 -18.22 2.44 9.63
CA CYS A 190 -18.56 2.21 8.22
C CYS A 190 -19.95 2.78 7.83
N THR A 191 -20.46 3.82 8.50
CA THR A 191 -21.82 4.33 8.22
C THR A 191 -22.05 4.88 6.80
N LYS A 192 -21.03 4.94 5.92
CA LYS A 192 -21.19 5.24 4.48
C LYS A 192 -21.02 4.04 3.53
N CYS A 193 -20.73 2.84 4.03
CA CYS A 193 -20.99 1.59 3.30
C CYS A 193 -22.49 1.22 3.33
N HIS A 194 -23.30 1.96 4.09
CA HIS A 194 -24.75 1.89 4.09
C HIS A 194 -25.36 2.67 2.92
N HIS A 195 -25.36 2.05 1.74
CA HIS A 195 -26.44 2.26 0.77
C HIS A 195 -26.75 0.93 0.05
N TYR A 196 -27.21 -0.04 0.83
CA TYR A 196 -28.13 -1.07 0.36
C TYR A 196 -29.18 -1.32 1.44
N ASP A 197 -29.92 -0.28 1.79
CA ASP A 197 -31.27 -0.44 2.31
C ASP A 197 -32.22 0.33 1.40
N SER A 198 -32.97 -0.45 0.62
CA SER A 198 -34.42 -0.26 0.61
C SER A 198 -35.05 -1.64 0.78
N PRO A 199 -35.82 -1.88 1.86
CA PRO A 199 -36.37 -3.19 2.14
C PRO A 199 -37.56 -3.54 1.23
N LEU A 200 -37.63 -4.84 0.99
CA LEU A 200 -38.70 -5.66 0.41
C LEU A 200 -40.12 -5.19 0.82
N VAL A 201 -40.96 -4.84 -0.16
CA VAL A 201 -42.43 -4.91 0.01
C VAL A 201 -42.92 -6.18 -0.66
N THR A 202 -42.91 -7.27 0.10
CA THR A 202 -43.75 -8.44 -0.17
C THR A 202 -45.18 -8.05 0.21
N THR A 203 -45.98 -7.67 -0.77
CA THR A 203 -47.43 -7.56 -0.57
C THR A 203 -48.01 -8.97 -0.56
N THR A 204 -48.16 -9.52 0.65
CA THR A 204 -49.01 -10.69 0.90
C THR A 204 -50.46 -10.22 0.84
N THR A 205 -51.12 -10.34 -0.31
CA THR A 205 -52.58 -10.21 -0.37
C THR A 205 -53.23 -11.52 0.09
N SER A 206 -53.70 -11.50 1.33
CA SER A 206 -54.73 -12.41 1.83
C SER A 206 -56.08 -12.04 1.19
N THR A 207 -56.55 -12.84 0.24
CA THR A 207 -57.91 -12.70 -0.30
C THR A 207 -58.87 -13.45 0.61
N SER A 208 -59.54 -12.74 1.52
CA SER A 208 -60.78 -13.16 2.16
C SER A 208 -61.93 -12.88 1.18
N ALA A 209 -62.42 -13.92 0.51
CA ALA A 209 -63.67 -13.86 -0.23
C ALA A 209 -64.83 -14.15 0.74
N GLY A 210 -65.64 -13.12 1.02
CA GLY A 210 -66.83 -13.19 1.85
C GLY A 210 -67.85 -12.13 1.46
N THR A 211 -68.68 -12.50 0.47
CA THR A 211 -70.12 -12.19 0.33
C THR A 211 -70.61 -10.74 0.36
N ILE A 212 -71.16 -10.23 -0.77
CA ILE A 212 -72.37 -9.38 -0.78
C ILE A 212 -73.26 -9.74 -1.98
N TYR A 213 -74.55 -9.80 -1.66
CA TYR A 213 -75.79 -10.02 -2.40
C TYR A 213 -76.02 -9.14 -3.64
N THR A 214 -76.62 -9.75 -4.67
CA THR A 214 -77.91 -9.37 -5.29
C THR A 214 -78.52 -10.58 -5.95
#